data_AF-A0A498QDK6-F1
#
_entry.id   AF-A0A498QDK6-F1
#
_cell.length_a   1.000
_cell.length_b   1.000
_cell.length_c   1.000
_cell.angle_alpha   90.00
_cell.angle_beta   90.00
_cell.angle_gamma   90.00
#
_symmetry.space_group_name_H-M   'P 1'
#
loop_
_entity.id
_entity.type
_entity.pdbx_description
1 polymer ?
#
loop_
_entity_poly.entity_id
_entity_poly.type
_entity_poly.pdbx_seq_one_letter_code
_entity_poly.pdbx_strand_id
1 'polypeptide(L)'
;MPDPACPLAFLDTETTGIHRGRRPWEIAIIRRDQDGPSRLLLCVDIKDLDLPAADPIGLKISGFHKRHPQARLRPAYFPCVFRASEAAPIVHRWTADATIVGVVPKFDTECLADMLACHHLDPSWQPGPADVIELAKAAVEASGRQPETDFVSLSRQCGVKPPAPSNGIRLWLTPVGRCAGTTSVLSSRRYGSRFLGLWRRGVHRALSRAGHLALDSVG
;
A
#
# COMPACT_ATOMS: atom_id res chain seq x y z
N MET A 1 6.27 3.57 18.81
CA MET A 1 6.28 4.61 17.75
C MET A 1 7.44 4.32 16.82
N PRO A 2 7.31 4.47 15.49
CA PRO A 2 8.42 4.25 14.56
C PRO A 2 9.57 5.22 14.85
N ASP A 3 10.81 4.75 14.65
CA ASP A 3 12.02 5.57 14.77
C ASP A 3 11.99 6.69 13.71
N PRO A 4 12.08 7.99 14.10
CA PRO A 4 12.03 9.11 13.16
C PRO A 4 13.17 9.12 12.15
N ALA A 5 14.27 8.40 12.38
CA ALA A 5 15.37 8.29 11.42
C ALA A 5 15.12 7.27 10.29
N CYS A 6 14.15 6.38 10.48
CA CYS A 6 13.87 5.27 9.57
C CYS A 6 12.80 5.66 8.53
N PRO A 7 12.99 5.34 7.23
CA PRO A 7 11.97 5.53 6.22
C PRO A 7 10.64 4.83 6.55
N LEU A 8 9.53 5.38 6.07
CA LEU A 8 8.22 4.72 6.19
C LEU A 8 7.78 4.17 4.84
N ALA A 9 7.36 2.91 4.81
CA ALA A 9 6.74 2.31 3.63
C ALA A 9 5.29 1.94 3.93
N PHE A 10 4.37 2.76 3.44
CA PHE A 10 2.94 2.47 3.50
C PHE A 10 2.60 1.42 2.45
N LEU A 11 2.31 0.21 2.89
CA LEU A 11 2.17 -0.99 2.07
C LEU A 11 0.70 -1.43 1.98
N ASP A 12 0.34 -1.93 0.81
CA ASP A 12 -0.97 -2.49 0.49
C ASP A 12 -0.80 -3.53 -0.62
N THR A 13 -1.32 -4.73 -0.42
CA THR A 13 -1.34 -5.80 -1.41
C THR A 13 -2.75 -6.26 -1.69
N GLU A 14 -3.01 -6.58 -2.95
CA GLU A 14 -4.18 -7.34 -3.33
C GLU A 14 -3.71 -8.74 -3.69
N THR A 15 -4.38 -9.76 -3.14
CA THR A 15 -3.89 -11.13 -3.17
C THR A 15 -4.90 -12.07 -3.82
N THR A 16 -4.42 -13.26 -4.21
CA THR A 16 -5.26 -14.32 -4.79
C THR A 16 -6.20 -14.99 -3.79
N GLY A 17 -6.13 -14.62 -2.51
CA GLY A 17 -6.99 -15.15 -1.44
C GLY A 17 -6.42 -14.86 -0.05
N ILE A 18 -7.09 -15.33 1.00
CA ILE A 18 -6.64 -15.14 2.39
C ILE A 18 -5.81 -16.30 2.95
N HIS A 19 -5.77 -17.43 2.24
CA HIS A 19 -4.99 -18.61 2.60
C HIS A 19 -3.47 -18.35 2.65
N ARG A 20 -2.72 -19.28 3.25
CA ARG A 20 -1.26 -19.16 3.43
C ARG A 20 -0.48 -19.11 2.10
N GLY A 21 -0.90 -19.87 1.09
CA GLY A 21 -0.24 -19.91 -0.23
C GLY A 21 -0.59 -18.76 -1.18
N ARG A 22 -1.25 -17.70 -0.69
CA ARG A 22 -1.68 -16.55 -1.49
C ARG A 22 -0.53 -15.85 -2.20
N ARG A 23 -0.79 -15.37 -3.41
CA ARG A 23 0.16 -14.57 -4.21
C ARG A 23 -0.34 -13.12 -4.33
N PRO A 24 0.55 -12.12 -4.26
CA PRO A 24 0.17 -10.74 -4.50
C PRO A 24 0.01 -10.53 -6.00
N TRP A 25 -1.11 -9.95 -6.43
CA TRP A 25 -1.37 -9.62 -7.83
C TRP A 25 -1.30 -8.12 -8.12
N GLU A 26 -1.50 -7.27 -7.10
CA GLU A 26 -1.22 -5.83 -7.15
C GLU A 26 -0.47 -5.45 -5.87
N ILE A 27 0.59 -4.67 -6.02
CA ILE A 27 1.43 -4.20 -4.92
C ILE A 27 1.52 -2.69 -5.02
N ALA A 28 1.13 -2.00 -3.95
CA ALA A 28 1.19 -0.55 -3.87
C ALA A 28 2.02 -0.12 -2.65
N ILE A 29 2.98 0.77 -2.89
CA ILE A 29 3.85 1.30 -1.84
C ILE A 29 3.88 2.81 -1.95
N ILE A 30 3.67 3.51 -0.83
CA ILE A 30 4.05 4.91 -0.68
C ILE A 30 5.21 4.95 0.28
N ARG A 31 6.41 5.23 -0.24
CA ARG A 31 7.62 5.37 0.57
C ARG A 31 7.82 6.82 0.97
N ARG A 32 8.21 7.09 2.21
CA ARG A 32 8.63 8.40 2.69
C ARG A 32 10.06 8.28 3.18
N ASP A 33 10.95 8.92 2.44
CA ASP A 33 12.33 9.15 2.82
C ASP A 33 12.51 10.65 3.16
N GLN A 34 13.75 11.05 3.48
CA GLN A 34 14.10 12.45 3.74
C GLN A 34 13.81 13.37 2.55
N ASP A 35 13.94 12.85 1.32
CA ASP A 35 13.71 13.60 0.08
C ASP A 35 12.22 13.77 -0.27
N GLY A 36 11.32 13.20 0.54
CA GLY A 36 9.87 13.29 0.37
C GLY A 36 9.21 11.99 -0.10
N PRO A 37 7.89 12.05 -0.41
CA PRO A 37 7.11 10.86 -0.70
C PRO A 37 7.22 10.36 -2.15
N SER A 38 7.59 9.10 -2.31
CA SER A 38 7.61 8.35 -3.58
C SER A 38 6.49 7.30 -3.65
N ARG A 39 6.06 6.90 -4.86
CA ARG A 39 4.96 5.95 -5.05
C ARG A 39 5.29 4.85 -6.06
N LEU A 40 4.97 3.62 -5.69
CA LEU A 40 5.02 2.43 -6.54
C LEU A 40 3.61 1.83 -6.66
N LEU A 41 3.25 1.43 -7.87
CA LEU A 41 2.10 0.57 -8.14
C LEU A 41 2.50 -0.39 -9.26
N LEU A 42 2.47 -1.68 -8.99
CA LEU A 42 2.74 -2.71 -10.00
C LEU A 42 1.74 -3.85 -9.91
N CYS A 43 1.55 -4.56 -11.02
CA CYS A 43 0.82 -5.82 -11.05
C CYS A 43 1.77 -6.98 -11.38
N VAL A 44 1.53 -8.13 -10.77
CA VAL A 44 2.28 -9.36 -11.06
C VAL A 44 1.60 -10.10 -12.21
N ASP A 45 2.38 -10.59 -13.17
CA ASP A 45 1.90 -11.29 -14.34
C ASP A 45 1.04 -12.50 -13.96
N ILE A 46 -0.09 -12.67 -14.67
CA ILE A 46 -1.09 -13.69 -14.37
C ILE A 46 -0.52 -15.11 -14.34
N LYS A 47 0.54 -15.37 -15.09
CA LYS A 47 1.21 -16.68 -15.13
C LYS A 47 1.98 -16.99 -13.83
N ASP A 48 2.23 -16.00 -12.97
CA ASP A 48 2.93 -16.17 -11.68
C ASP A 48 1.97 -16.18 -10.47
N LEU A 49 0.66 -16.11 -10.70
CA LEU A 49 -0.34 -15.99 -9.63
C LEU A 49 -0.91 -17.31 -9.12
N ASP A 50 -0.58 -18.44 -9.74
CA ASP A 50 -1.16 -19.76 -9.43
C ASP A 50 -2.69 -19.70 -9.28
N LEU A 51 -3.35 -19.18 -10.33
CA LEU A 51 -4.80 -18.98 -10.31
C LEU A 51 -5.63 -20.25 -10.05
N PRO A 52 -5.22 -21.47 -10.44
CA PRO A 52 -5.95 -22.68 -10.06
C PRO A 52 -6.06 -22.89 -8.55
N ALA A 53 -5.10 -22.40 -7.75
CA ALA A 53 -5.11 -22.46 -6.30
C ALA A 53 -5.76 -21.23 -5.63
N ALA A 54 -6.15 -20.21 -6.41
CA ALA A 54 -6.71 -18.98 -5.88
C ALA A 54 -8.10 -19.16 -5.26
N ASP A 55 -8.43 -18.32 -4.29
CA ASP A 55 -9.78 -18.24 -3.71
C ASP A 55 -10.70 -17.41 -4.61
N PRO A 56 -11.74 -18.01 -5.23
CA PRO A 56 -12.65 -17.28 -6.11
C PRO A 56 -13.38 -16.12 -5.41
N ILE A 57 -13.66 -16.25 -4.10
CA ILE A 57 -14.30 -15.19 -3.32
C ILE A 57 -13.30 -14.05 -3.09
N GLY A 58 -12.06 -14.37 -2.70
CA GLY A 58 -10.98 -13.40 -2.59
C GLY A 58 -10.73 -12.61 -3.88
N LEU A 59 -10.69 -13.28 -5.03
CA LEU A 59 -10.56 -12.64 -6.35
C LEU A 59 -11.75 -11.72 -6.68
N LYS A 60 -12.97 -12.10 -6.27
CA LYS A 60 -14.17 -11.28 -6.45
C LYS A 60 -14.14 -10.03 -5.56
N ILE A 61 -13.78 -10.19 -4.28
CA ILE A 61 -13.70 -9.10 -3.29
C ILE A 61 -12.62 -8.08 -3.69
N SER A 62 -11.41 -8.56 -3.99
CA SER A 62 -10.31 -7.72 -4.47
C SER A 62 -10.61 -7.13 -5.86
N GLY A 63 -11.53 -7.71 -6.62
CA GLY A 63 -11.92 -7.21 -7.94
C GLY A 63 -10.88 -7.50 -9.01
N PHE A 64 -10.14 -8.60 -8.87
CA PHE A 64 -9.11 -9.06 -9.80
C PHE A 64 -9.54 -8.98 -11.27
N HIS A 65 -10.67 -9.60 -11.63
CA HIS A 65 -11.20 -9.61 -13.02
C HIS A 65 -11.62 -8.24 -13.55
N LYS A 66 -11.79 -7.24 -12.67
CA LYS A 66 -12.13 -5.86 -13.06
C LYS A 66 -10.90 -4.97 -13.17
N ARG A 67 -9.83 -5.28 -12.42
CA ARG A 67 -8.69 -4.38 -12.21
C ARG A 67 -7.39 -4.88 -12.83
N HIS A 68 -7.14 -6.18 -12.80
CA HIS A 68 -5.88 -6.74 -13.27
C HIS A 68 -5.74 -6.55 -14.80
N PRO A 69 -4.64 -5.94 -15.30
CA PRO A 69 -4.50 -5.59 -16.71
C PRO A 69 -4.68 -6.76 -17.69
N GLN A 70 -4.25 -7.96 -17.30
CA GLN A 70 -4.34 -9.18 -18.12
C GLN A 70 -5.60 -10.02 -17.87
N ALA A 71 -6.42 -9.69 -16.86
CA ALA A 71 -7.64 -10.46 -16.54
C ALA A 71 -8.93 -9.75 -16.99
N ARG A 72 -8.87 -8.44 -17.22
CA ARG A 72 -10.04 -7.66 -17.66
C ARG A 72 -10.32 -7.83 -19.15
N LEU A 73 -11.60 -7.79 -19.52
CA LEU A 73 -12.06 -7.93 -20.92
C LEU A 73 -11.59 -6.81 -21.86
N ARG A 74 -11.28 -5.62 -21.33
CA ARG A 74 -10.78 -4.47 -22.11
C ARG A 74 -9.49 -3.97 -21.50
N PRO A 75 -8.32 -4.22 -22.12
CA PRO A 75 -7.07 -3.65 -21.70
C PRO A 75 -7.18 -2.12 -21.74
N ALA A 76 -7.10 -1.47 -20.58
CA ALA A 76 -6.75 -0.06 -20.51
C ALA A 76 -5.23 0.07 -20.41
N TYR A 77 -4.73 1.26 -20.69
CA TYR A 77 -3.42 1.68 -20.22
C TYR A 77 -3.45 1.65 -18.67
N PHE A 78 -2.36 1.23 -18.00
CA PHE A 78 -2.18 1.10 -16.53
C PHE A 78 -2.52 -0.26 -15.87
N PRO A 79 -1.75 -0.68 -14.83
CA PRO A 79 -0.31 -0.45 -14.56
C PRO A 79 0.62 -1.40 -15.34
N CYS A 80 1.94 -1.18 -15.23
CA CYS A 80 2.95 -2.12 -15.74
C CYS A 80 2.79 -3.48 -15.06
N VAL A 81 2.75 -4.53 -15.88
CA VAL A 81 2.72 -5.91 -15.44
C VAL A 81 4.16 -6.43 -15.44
N PHE A 82 4.58 -7.07 -14.37
CA PHE A 82 5.92 -7.60 -14.19
C PHE A 82 5.83 -9.10 -13.90
N ARG A 83 6.80 -9.87 -14.39
CA ARG A 83 7.01 -11.22 -13.86
C ARG A 83 7.35 -11.12 -12.37
N ALA A 84 6.98 -12.10 -11.57
CA ALA A 84 7.28 -12.10 -10.14
C ALA A 84 8.78 -11.95 -9.86
N SER A 85 9.62 -12.55 -10.73
CA SER A 85 11.09 -12.43 -10.68
C SER A 85 11.61 -11.02 -10.89
N GLU A 86 10.86 -10.15 -11.59
CA GLU A 86 11.20 -8.74 -11.82
C GLU A 86 10.59 -7.85 -10.73
N ALA A 87 9.39 -8.17 -10.28
CA ALA A 87 8.69 -7.44 -9.22
C ALA A 87 9.41 -7.59 -7.86
N ALA A 88 9.90 -8.79 -7.52
CA ALA A 88 10.55 -9.08 -6.24
C ALA A 88 11.73 -8.14 -5.91
N PRO A 89 12.75 -7.96 -6.78
CA PRO A 89 13.86 -7.04 -6.48
C PRO A 89 13.43 -5.57 -6.43
N ILE A 90 12.37 -5.18 -7.15
CA ILE A 90 11.80 -3.83 -7.07
C ILE A 90 11.17 -3.64 -5.68
N VAL A 91 10.29 -4.55 -5.27
CA VAL A 91 9.61 -4.50 -3.97
C VAL A 91 10.62 -4.51 -2.84
N HIS A 92 11.61 -5.40 -2.89
CA HIS A 92 12.70 -5.48 -1.91
C HIS A 92 13.40 -4.13 -1.73
N ARG A 93 13.77 -3.45 -2.83
CA ARG A 93 14.40 -2.12 -2.75
C ARG A 93 13.48 -1.05 -2.17
N TRP A 94 12.19 -1.11 -2.49
CA TRP A 94 11.21 -0.12 -2.03
C TRP A 94 10.85 -0.27 -0.55
N THR A 95 11.01 -1.47 0.01
CA THR A 95 10.76 -1.75 1.43
C THR A 95 12.03 -1.77 2.27
N ALA A 96 13.21 -1.76 1.66
CA ALA A 96 14.50 -1.81 2.33
C ALA A 96 14.63 -0.74 3.43
N ASP A 97 15.08 -1.19 4.60
CA ASP A 97 15.33 -0.45 5.82
C ASP A 97 14.13 0.33 6.38
N ALA A 98 12.94 0.22 5.78
CA ALA A 98 11.77 0.99 6.16
C ALA A 98 10.97 0.30 7.25
N THR A 99 10.30 1.08 8.09
CA THR A 99 9.18 0.56 8.87
C THR A 99 7.99 0.38 7.94
N ILE A 100 7.49 -0.85 7.84
CA ILE A 100 6.26 -1.12 7.09
C ILE A 100 5.07 -0.59 7.88
N VAL A 101 4.19 0.15 7.21
CA VAL A 101 2.98 0.73 7.78
C VAL A 101 1.79 0.27 6.95
N GLY A 102 0.74 -0.26 7.58
CA GLY A 102 -0.42 -0.77 6.84
C GLY A 102 -1.62 -1.05 7.72
N VAL A 103 -2.70 -1.54 7.13
CA VAL A 103 -3.89 -2.06 7.82
C VAL A 103 -3.72 -3.57 7.94
N VAL A 104 -3.57 -4.12 9.15
CA VAL A 104 -3.19 -5.52 9.35
C VAL A 104 -1.91 -5.85 8.55
N PRO A 105 -0.81 -5.09 8.71
CA PRO A 105 0.36 -5.14 7.83
C PRO A 105 1.08 -6.50 7.83
N LYS A 106 0.82 -7.34 8.84
CA LYS A 106 1.29 -8.72 8.87
C LYS A 106 0.79 -9.54 7.67
N PHE A 107 -0.45 -9.29 7.23
CA PHE A 107 -1.04 -9.97 6.09
C PHE A 107 -0.22 -9.73 4.80
N ASP A 108 0.12 -8.47 4.54
CA ASP A 108 0.91 -8.05 3.38
C ASP A 108 2.37 -8.49 3.50
N THR A 109 2.99 -8.29 4.67
CA THR A 109 4.41 -8.62 4.87
C THR A 109 4.70 -10.11 4.79
N GLU A 110 3.81 -10.98 5.28
CA GLU A 110 3.93 -12.42 5.08
C GLU A 110 3.83 -12.79 3.59
N CYS A 111 2.85 -12.22 2.88
CA CYS A 111 2.65 -12.49 1.46
C CYS A 111 3.86 -12.04 0.61
N LEU A 112 4.43 -10.87 0.93
CA LEU A 112 5.63 -10.37 0.26
C LEU A 112 6.88 -11.16 0.67
N ALA A 113 7.02 -11.57 1.93
CA ALA A 113 8.14 -12.39 2.36
C ALA A 113 8.17 -13.72 1.60
N ASP A 114 7.03 -14.38 1.42
CA ASP A 114 6.93 -15.60 0.62
C ASP A 114 7.29 -15.36 -0.85
N MET A 115 6.85 -14.23 -1.44
CA MET A 115 7.23 -13.85 -2.81
C MET A 115 8.75 -13.60 -2.93
N LEU A 116 9.35 -12.91 -1.97
CA LEU A 116 10.80 -12.64 -1.94
C LEU A 116 11.60 -13.93 -1.80
N ALA A 117 11.18 -14.82 -0.89
CA ALA A 117 11.83 -16.11 -0.66
C ALA A 117 11.82 -17.00 -1.92
N CYS A 118 10.72 -17.02 -2.68
CA CYS A 118 10.65 -17.70 -3.98
C CYS A 118 11.67 -17.19 -5.01
N HIS A 119 12.23 -15.99 -4.79
CA HIS A 119 13.23 -15.36 -5.65
C HIS A 119 14.58 -15.17 -4.95
N HIS A 120 14.85 -15.94 -3.90
CA HIS A 120 16.12 -15.93 -3.16
C HIS A 120 16.49 -14.56 -2.58
N LEU A 121 15.47 -13.80 -2.16
CA LEU A 121 15.62 -12.54 -1.46
C LEU A 121 15.05 -12.68 -0.05
N ASP A 122 15.80 -12.19 0.94
CA ASP A 122 15.30 -12.03 2.30
C ASP A 122 14.66 -10.66 2.47
N PRO A 123 13.60 -10.51 3.28
CA PRO A 123 13.10 -9.21 3.68
C PRO A 123 14.17 -8.33 4.32
N SER A 124 14.25 -7.07 3.90
CA SER A 124 15.18 -6.06 4.46
C SER A 124 14.47 -4.88 5.13
N TRP A 125 13.15 -4.95 5.32
CA TRP A 125 12.42 -3.96 6.11
C TRP A 125 12.66 -4.14 7.61
N GLN A 126 12.42 -3.09 8.40
CA GLN A 126 12.55 -3.15 9.86
C GLN A 126 11.59 -4.17 10.48
N PRO A 127 12.00 -4.86 11.56
CA PRO A 127 11.08 -5.68 12.33
C PRO A 127 9.96 -4.83 12.97
N GLY A 128 8.79 -5.45 13.21
CA GLY A 128 7.68 -4.79 13.90
C GLY A 128 6.90 -3.80 13.01
N PRO A 129 6.14 -4.28 12.02
CA PRO A 129 5.32 -3.41 11.19
C PRO A 129 4.28 -2.66 12.02
N ALA A 130 4.00 -1.41 11.64
CA ALA A 130 3.06 -0.55 12.35
C ALA A 130 1.64 -0.68 11.78
N ASP A 131 0.71 -1.17 12.61
CA ASP A 131 -0.71 -1.22 12.26
C ASP A 131 -1.37 0.16 12.48
N VAL A 132 -1.86 0.74 11.40
CA VAL A 132 -2.47 2.06 11.45
C VAL A 132 -3.80 2.12 12.20
N ILE A 133 -4.52 1.00 12.32
CA ILE A 133 -5.76 0.93 13.11
C ILE A 133 -5.39 1.05 14.59
N GLU A 134 -4.38 0.32 15.03
CA GLU A 134 -3.91 0.35 16.42
C GLU A 134 -3.32 1.72 16.77
N LEU A 135 -2.54 2.32 15.87
CA LEU A 135 -2.08 3.71 16.03
C LEU A 135 -3.25 4.70 16.13
N ALA A 136 -4.30 4.53 15.32
CA ALA A 136 -5.47 5.40 15.35
C ALA A 136 -6.25 5.26 16.66
N LYS A 137 -6.50 4.03 17.13
CA LYS A 137 -7.16 3.77 18.42
C LYS A 137 -6.39 4.42 19.57
N ALA A 138 -5.08 4.18 19.64
CA ALA A 138 -4.22 4.75 20.67
C ALA A 138 -4.25 6.29 20.66
N ALA A 139 -4.26 6.93 19.48
CA ALA A 139 -4.37 8.38 19.37
C ALA A 139 -5.74 8.91 19.85
N VAL A 140 -6.82 8.18 19.59
CA VAL A 140 -8.16 8.55 20.08
C VAL A 140 -8.26 8.41 21.60
N GLU A 141 -7.72 7.32 22.17
CA GLU A 141 -7.65 7.10 23.62
C GLU A 141 -6.82 8.19 24.32
N ALA A 142 -5.66 8.53 23.76
CA ALA A 142 -4.82 9.62 24.26
C ALA A 142 -5.52 10.98 24.23
N SER A 143 -6.54 11.15 23.38
CA SER A 143 -7.38 12.36 23.36
C SER A 143 -8.53 12.34 24.39
N GLY A 144 -8.58 11.33 25.26
CA GLY A 144 -9.62 11.18 26.29
C GLY A 144 -10.96 10.70 25.74
N ARG A 145 -10.97 10.05 24.57
CA ARG A 145 -12.19 9.55 23.92
C ARG A 145 -12.11 8.05 23.68
N GLN A 146 -13.26 7.40 23.56
CA GLN A 146 -13.34 5.98 23.21
C GLN A 146 -13.21 5.79 21.68
N PRO A 147 -12.34 4.89 21.19
CA PRO A 147 -12.24 4.57 19.77
C PRO A 147 -13.49 3.90 19.23
N GLU A 148 -13.93 4.34 18.07
CA GLU A 148 -14.99 3.65 17.33
C GLU A 148 -14.50 2.30 16.77
N THR A 149 -15.42 1.34 16.70
CA THR A 149 -15.10 -0.03 16.23
C THR A 149 -15.06 -0.13 14.71
N ASP A 150 -15.79 0.74 14.00
CA ASP A 150 -15.78 0.80 12.54
C ASP A 150 -14.72 1.77 12.02
N PHE A 151 -14.04 1.39 10.93
CA PHE A 151 -12.93 2.17 10.38
C PHE A 151 -13.32 3.55 9.88
N VAL A 152 -14.57 3.75 9.44
CA VAL A 152 -15.04 5.02 8.88
C VAL A 152 -15.19 6.04 9.99
N SER A 153 -15.81 5.66 11.10
CA SER A 153 -15.99 6.52 12.27
C SER A 153 -14.67 6.75 13.00
N LEU A 154 -13.82 5.73 13.14
CA LEU A 154 -12.47 5.87 13.70
C LEU A 154 -11.61 6.86 12.90
N SER A 155 -11.73 6.83 11.57
CA SER A 155 -11.07 7.83 10.72
C SER A 155 -11.54 9.26 11.03
N ARG A 156 -12.85 9.46 11.10
CA ARG A 156 -13.43 10.77 11.39
C ARG A 156 -13.00 11.27 12.77
N GLN A 157 -12.96 10.38 13.75
CA GLN A 157 -12.42 10.63 15.09
C GLN A 157 -10.97 11.15 15.04
N CYS A 158 -10.14 10.61 14.14
CA CYS A 158 -8.77 11.09 13.89
C CYS A 158 -8.70 12.34 12.98
N GLY A 159 -9.82 12.97 12.62
CA GLY A 159 -9.86 14.10 11.69
C GLY A 159 -9.54 13.73 10.23
N VAL A 160 -9.54 12.43 9.93
CA VAL A 160 -9.30 11.86 8.59
C VAL A 160 -10.64 11.77 7.88
N LYS A 161 -10.86 12.60 6.84
CA LYS A 161 -12.04 12.47 5.98
C LYS A 161 -11.93 11.19 5.15
N PRO A 162 -12.83 10.19 5.32
CA PRO A 162 -12.92 9.07 4.41
C PRO A 162 -13.32 9.63 3.03
N PRO A 163 -12.69 9.21 1.94
CA PRO A 163 -13.03 9.70 0.63
C PRO A 163 -14.41 9.20 0.21
N ALA A 164 -15.11 10.06 -0.52
CA ALA A 164 -16.40 9.74 -1.07
C ALA A 164 -16.31 8.58 -2.08
N PRO A 165 -17.37 7.78 -2.25
CA PRO A 165 -17.50 6.88 -3.38
C PRO A 165 -17.45 7.71 -4.68
N SER A 166 -16.40 7.58 -5.47
CA SER A 166 -16.24 8.36 -6.71
C SER A 166 -17.02 7.74 -7.87
N ASN A 167 -17.91 8.53 -8.48
CA ASN A 167 -18.37 8.35 -9.86
C ASN A 167 -17.25 8.79 -10.82
N GLY A 168 -16.84 7.91 -11.74
CA GLY A 168 -16.10 8.25 -12.98
C GLY A 168 -14.66 8.79 -12.83
N ILE A 169 -13.69 8.06 -13.40
CA ILE A 169 -12.29 8.51 -13.55
C ILE A 169 -12.20 9.44 -14.77
N ARG A 170 -11.69 10.67 -14.60
CA ARG A 170 -11.26 11.56 -15.69
C ARG A 170 -9.73 11.63 -15.70
N LEU A 171 -9.11 11.12 -16.78
CA LEU A 171 -7.68 11.12 -17.03
C LEU A 171 -7.25 12.51 -17.54
N TRP A 172 -6.16 13.07 -16.99
CA TRP A 172 -5.42 14.16 -17.61
C TRP A 172 -3.97 13.70 -17.79
N LEU A 173 -3.50 13.63 -19.03
CA LEU A 173 -2.10 13.43 -19.37
C LEU A 173 -1.38 14.78 -19.28
N THR A 174 -0.22 14.81 -18.63
CA THR A 174 0.78 15.88 -18.84
C THR A 174 2.09 15.22 -19.23
N PRO A 175 2.81 15.71 -20.26
CA PRO A 175 4.09 15.14 -20.66
C PRO A 175 5.18 15.56 -19.67
N VAL A 176 6.08 14.65 -19.30
CA VAL A 176 7.35 15.01 -18.65
C VAL A 176 8.48 14.65 -19.63
N GLY A 177 9.37 15.62 -19.84
CA GLY A 177 10.43 15.60 -20.84
C GLY A 177 11.51 14.54 -20.63
N ARG A 178 12.26 14.30 -21.71
CA ARG A 178 13.39 13.37 -21.78
C ARG A 178 14.51 13.78 -20.82
N CYS A 179 15.03 12.81 -20.07
CA CYS A 179 16.42 12.80 -19.63
C CYS A 179 16.99 11.41 -19.94
N ALA A 180 18.19 11.39 -20.52
CA ALA A 180 18.85 10.20 -21.02
C ALA A 180 19.32 9.28 -19.89
N GLY A 181 19.18 7.96 -20.09
CA GLY A 181 20.05 6.98 -19.45
C GLY A 181 19.80 6.67 -17.97
N THR A 182 18.57 6.36 -17.58
CA THR A 182 18.30 5.54 -16.38
C THR A 182 16.90 4.96 -16.47
N THR A 183 16.73 3.68 -16.14
CA THR A 183 15.45 2.95 -16.20
C THR A 183 14.37 3.71 -15.45
N SER A 184 13.48 4.35 -16.20
CA SER A 184 12.46 5.24 -15.66
C SER A 184 11.31 4.42 -15.07
N VAL A 185 11.17 4.43 -13.75
CA VAL A 185 9.97 3.93 -13.07
C VAL A 185 8.88 4.99 -13.23
N LEU A 186 7.80 4.63 -13.93
CA LEU A 186 6.67 5.52 -14.22
C LEU A 186 5.95 5.95 -12.92
N SER A 187 6.14 7.21 -12.52
CA SER A 187 5.31 7.88 -11.52
C SER A 187 3.90 8.11 -12.10
N SER A 188 2.93 7.24 -11.76
CA SER A 188 1.53 7.47 -12.13
C SER A 188 0.81 8.34 -11.07
N ARG A 189 0.26 9.48 -11.52
CA ARG A 189 -0.60 10.34 -10.70
C ARG A 189 -2.04 9.82 -10.77
N ARG A 190 -2.50 9.28 -9.63
CA ARG A 190 -3.87 8.89 -9.26
C ARG A 190 -4.36 7.56 -9.84
N TYR A 191 -4.50 6.57 -8.96
CA TYR A 191 -5.31 5.37 -9.17
C TYR A 191 -6.08 5.02 -7.88
N GLY A 192 -7.31 4.55 -8.04
CA GLY A 192 -8.22 4.19 -6.94
C GLY A 192 -8.47 2.69 -6.88
N SER A 193 -7.99 2.04 -5.80
CA SER A 193 -8.46 0.74 -5.32
C SER A 193 -9.63 0.98 -4.34
N ARG A 194 -10.68 0.16 -4.41
CA ARG A 194 -11.99 0.43 -3.77
C ARG A 194 -12.11 -0.01 -2.30
N PHE A 195 -11.03 -0.45 -1.66
CA PHE A 195 -11.04 -0.67 -0.20
C PHE A 195 -9.91 0.10 0.51
N LEU A 196 -8.69 0.17 -0.04
CA LEU A 196 -7.62 1.02 0.49
C LEU A 196 -7.55 2.44 -0.10
N GLY A 197 -8.23 2.70 -1.21
CA GLY A 197 -8.48 4.07 -1.68
C GLY A 197 -9.19 4.94 -0.65
N LEU A 198 -9.93 4.30 0.28
CA LEU A 198 -10.68 4.91 1.38
C LEU A 198 -9.84 5.45 2.54
N TRP A 199 -8.56 5.10 2.62
CA TRP A 199 -7.69 5.52 3.73
C TRP A 199 -6.47 6.34 3.29
N ARG A 200 -6.24 6.47 1.97
CA ARG A 200 -5.04 7.07 1.35
C ARG A 200 -4.89 8.60 1.47
N ARG A 201 -5.85 9.35 2.02
CA ARG A 201 -5.79 10.84 2.04
C ARG A 201 -5.83 11.53 3.41
N GLY A 202 -6.43 10.96 4.45
CA GLY A 202 -6.56 11.67 5.73
C GLY A 202 -5.50 11.31 6.77
N VAL A 203 -4.97 10.08 6.77
CA VAL A 203 -3.96 9.59 7.74
C VAL A 203 -2.68 10.41 7.66
N HIS A 204 -2.38 10.91 6.46
CA HIS A 204 -1.31 11.85 6.17
C HIS A 204 -1.38 13.14 7.01
N ARG A 205 -2.55 13.59 7.45
CA ARG A 205 -2.69 14.79 8.32
C ARG A 205 -2.77 14.45 9.80
N ALA A 206 -3.34 13.29 10.15
CA ALA A 206 -3.51 12.87 11.53
C ALA A 206 -2.18 12.45 12.18
N LEU A 207 -1.34 11.67 11.49
CA LEU A 207 -0.03 11.24 12.02
C LEU A 207 0.96 12.41 12.09
N SER A 208 0.91 13.38 11.16
CA SER A 208 1.73 14.59 11.25
C SER A 208 1.29 15.54 12.37
N ARG A 209 -0.01 15.57 12.74
CA ARG A 209 -0.50 16.35 13.89
C ARG A 209 -0.27 15.66 15.23
N ALA A 210 -0.45 14.34 15.30
CA ALA A 210 -0.13 13.56 16.50
C ALA A 210 1.37 13.56 16.79
N GLY A 211 2.22 13.53 15.75
CA GLY A 211 3.68 13.71 15.89
C GLY A 211 4.09 15.10 16.37
N HIS A 212 3.34 16.16 16.03
CA HIS A 212 3.61 17.51 16.53
C HIS A 212 3.14 17.69 17.99
N LEU A 213 1.95 17.19 18.33
CA LEU A 213 1.40 17.28 19.69
C LEU A 213 2.21 16.47 20.73
N ALA A 214 2.87 15.39 20.30
CA ALA A 214 3.77 14.61 21.15
C ALA A 214 5.17 15.24 21.34
N LEU A 215 5.55 16.22 20.52
CA LEU A 215 6.81 16.95 20.65
C LEU A 215 6.65 18.26 21.45
N ASP A 216 5.45 18.85 21.47
CA ASP A 216 5.14 20.09 22.21
C ASP A 216 4.75 19.87 23.68
N SER A 217 4.75 18.62 24.17
CA SER A 217 4.46 18.27 25.57
C SER A 217 5.71 17.89 26.39
N VAL A 218 6.89 18.08 25.79
CA VAL A 218 8.19 18.06 26.46
C VAL A 218 8.88 19.40 26.16
N GLY A 219 8.36 20.46 26.78
CA GLY A 219 8.87 21.83 26.69
C GLY A 219 8.19 22.71 27.73
#